data_AF-A0A660P1B4-F1
#
_entry.id   AF-A0A660P1B4-F1
#
_cell.length_a   1.000
_cell.length_b   1.000
_cell.length_c   1.000
_cell.angle_alpha   90.00
_cell.angle_beta   90.00
_cell.angle_gamma   90.00
#
_symmetry.space_group_name_H-M   'P 1'
#
loop_
_entity.id
_entity.type
_entity.pdbx_description
1 polymer ?
#
loop_
_entity_poly.entity_id
_entity_poly.type
_entity_poly.pdbx_seq_one_letter_code
_entity_poly.pdbx_strand_id
1 'polypeptide(L)'
;MNTETNINSALELLSTRQLDKAIKVLQPIYDGKPSLVDYNEYMAIVNDYHLMCEYMLRGVKDPAREKLYVSLMERLYRVSANLLLSWRCKNKPTFIDAFSTSDHLNLSHNFVRTVLESFVSDVAMLSLASGNERNAKETELYKRHQTFVERLFCALLVSSQWSESDATFYISLLTSPTIDASDQMLIVSAITLSTMSIYDVKKFYTLVEVYRHAHDTKVRQRSLVGCVLSLTDNQLFKKEQRTLVNSFITTKEAKRELLNLQKQMFNCMEADRDNDKIQRDIMPNIIKNSDLHFDRFGISEK
;
A
#
# COMPACT_ATOMS: atom_id res chain seq x y z
N MET A 1 -12.73 -7.66 26.44
CA MET A 1 -11.31 -7.55 26.07
C MET A 1 -11.27 -7.00 24.65
N ASN A 2 -10.62 -5.85 24.40
CA ASN A 2 -10.67 -5.22 23.08
C ASN A 2 -9.62 -5.85 22.16
N THR A 3 -10.05 -6.71 21.23
CA THR A 3 -9.19 -7.44 20.28
C THR A 3 -8.27 -6.49 19.50
N GLU A 4 -8.77 -5.33 19.04
CA GLU A 4 -7.96 -4.32 18.33
C GLU A 4 -6.83 -3.79 19.21
N THR A 5 -7.13 -3.47 20.48
CA THR A 5 -6.15 -2.96 21.44
C THR A 5 -5.04 -3.97 21.69
N ASN A 6 -5.36 -5.26 21.84
CA ASN A 6 -4.36 -6.29 22.04
C ASN A 6 -3.46 -6.46 20.82
N ILE A 7 -4.02 -6.45 19.60
CA ILE A 7 -3.24 -6.57 18.37
C ILE A 7 -2.28 -5.39 18.22
N ASN A 8 -2.75 -4.15 18.42
CA ASN A 8 -1.91 -2.96 18.35
C ASN A 8 -0.83 -2.97 19.44
N SER A 9 -1.18 -3.35 20.67
CA SER A 9 -0.20 -3.50 21.77
C SER A 9 0.89 -4.51 21.42
N ALA A 10 0.55 -5.62 20.76
CA ALA A 10 1.54 -6.59 20.31
C ALA A 10 2.50 -5.99 19.26
N LEU A 11 1.99 -5.23 18.29
CA LEU A 11 2.82 -4.54 17.28
C LEU A 11 3.77 -3.51 17.92
N GLU A 12 3.30 -2.77 18.93
CA GLU A 12 4.14 -1.83 19.70
C GLU A 12 5.22 -2.54 20.51
N LEU A 13 4.88 -3.65 21.17
CA LEU A 13 5.85 -4.48 21.91
C LEU A 13 6.90 -5.07 20.98
N LEU A 14 6.50 -5.47 19.77
CA LEU A 14 7.44 -5.93 18.75
C LEU A 14 8.39 -4.81 18.30
N SER A 15 7.90 -3.58 18.16
CA SER A 15 8.75 -2.42 17.82
C SER A 15 9.82 -2.12 18.88
N THR A 16 9.61 -2.56 20.12
CA THR A 16 10.53 -2.40 21.26
C THR A 16 11.30 -3.68 21.60
N ARG A 17 11.29 -4.68 20.71
CA ARG A 17 11.96 -5.99 20.88
C ARG A 17 11.51 -6.76 22.14
N GLN A 18 10.21 -6.71 22.47
CA GLN A 18 9.62 -7.42 23.61
C GLN A 18 8.79 -8.63 23.16
N LEU A 19 9.47 -9.66 22.62
CA LEU A 19 8.82 -10.86 22.03
C LEU A 19 7.89 -11.58 23.00
N ASP A 20 8.33 -11.84 24.24
CA ASP A 20 7.54 -12.62 25.21
C ASP A 20 6.24 -11.92 25.58
N LYS A 21 6.26 -10.60 25.75
CA LYS A 21 5.09 -9.80 26.05
C LYS A 21 4.14 -9.76 24.87
N ALA A 22 4.67 -9.61 23.65
CA ALA A 22 3.86 -9.64 22.43
C ALA A 22 3.12 -10.98 22.29
N ILE A 23 3.81 -12.11 22.53
CA ILE A 23 3.19 -13.45 22.56
C ILE A 23 2.06 -13.50 23.59
N LYS A 24 2.33 -13.10 24.84
CA LYS A 24 1.33 -13.14 25.93
C LYS A 24 0.09 -12.29 25.65
N VAL A 25 0.25 -11.14 24.99
CA VAL A 25 -0.87 -10.25 24.63
C VAL A 25 -1.75 -10.85 23.53
N LEU A 26 -1.15 -11.59 22.59
CA LEU A 26 -1.86 -12.26 21.50
C LEU A 26 -2.49 -13.60 21.94
N GLN A 27 -1.94 -14.25 22.95
CA GLN A 27 -2.37 -15.57 23.41
C GLN A 27 -3.88 -15.72 23.59
N PRO A 28 -4.61 -14.83 24.32
CA PRO A 28 -6.04 -15.01 24.52
C PRO A 28 -6.88 -14.83 23.24
N ILE A 29 -6.29 -14.25 22.18
CA ILE A 29 -6.94 -14.15 20.87
C ILE A 29 -6.85 -15.51 20.16
N TYR A 30 -5.69 -16.16 20.20
CA TYR A 30 -5.43 -17.42 19.50
C TYR A 30 -5.93 -18.65 20.27
N ASP A 31 -5.95 -18.62 21.60
CA ASP A 31 -6.33 -19.75 22.45
C ASP A 31 -7.65 -20.40 22.00
N GLY A 32 -7.59 -21.68 21.62
CA GLY A 32 -8.74 -22.47 21.21
C GLY A 32 -9.37 -22.08 19.87
N LYS A 33 -8.69 -21.28 19.02
CA LYS A 33 -9.24 -20.79 17.74
C LYS A 33 -8.40 -21.20 16.52
N PRO A 34 -8.37 -22.50 16.14
CA PRO A 34 -7.57 -23.01 15.03
C PRO A 34 -7.97 -22.46 13.66
N SER A 35 -9.18 -21.91 13.51
CA SER A 35 -9.65 -21.27 12.27
C SER A 35 -9.18 -19.81 12.11
N LEU A 36 -8.51 -19.25 13.10
CA LEU A 36 -8.00 -17.88 13.04
C LEU A 36 -6.82 -17.79 12.07
N VAL A 37 -6.68 -16.63 11.41
CA VAL A 37 -5.57 -16.34 10.49
C VAL A 37 -4.22 -16.59 11.17
N ASP A 38 -3.34 -17.30 10.47
CA ASP A 38 -1.99 -17.64 10.89
C ASP A 38 -1.88 -18.38 12.25
N TYR A 39 -2.93 -19.09 12.69
CA TYR A 39 -2.92 -19.85 13.95
C TYR A 39 -1.73 -20.81 14.07
N ASN A 40 -1.47 -21.61 13.04
CA ASN A 40 -0.38 -22.60 13.07
C ASN A 40 0.99 -21.92 13.18
N GLU A 41 1.16 -20.78 12.50
CA GLU A 41 2.40 -20.01 12.55
C GLU A 41 2.61 -19.37 13.93
N TYR A 42 1.56 -18.83 14.53
CA TYR A 42 1.58 -18.34 15.91
C TYR A 42 2.02 -19.43 16.89
N MET A 43 1.42 -20.62 16.81
CA MET A 43 1.78 -21.75 17.68
C MET A 43 3.22 -22.22 17.47
N ALA A 44 3.69 -22.24 16.22
CA ALA A 44 5.08 -22.55 15.91
C ALA A 44 6.05 -21.55 16.57
N ILE A 45 5.76 -20.25 16.47
CA ILE A 45 6.57 -19.19 17.10
C ILE A 45 6.61 -19.34 18.63
N VAL A 46 5.46 -19.63 19.26
CA VAL A 46 5.38 -19.85 20.71
C VAL A 46 6.27 -21.01 21.14
N ASN A 47 6.20 -22.12 20.41
CA ASN A 47 7.00 -23.32 20.68
C ASN A 47 8.50 -23.07 20.47
N ASP A 48 8.87 -22.45 19.35
CA ASP A 48 10.27 -22.11 19.04
C ASP A 48 10.86 -21.16 20.09
N TYR A 49 10.09 -20.15 20.53
CA TYR A 49 10.49 -19.22 21.57
C TYR A 49 10.66 -19.93 22.92
N HIS A 50 9.72 -20.79 23.29
CA HIS A 50 9.80 -21.58 24.52
C HIS A 50 11.04 -22.48 24.54
N LEU A 51 11.30 -23.19 23.44
CA LEU A 51 12.48 -24.05 23.30
C LEU A 51 13.78 -23.26 23.40
N MET A 52 13.85 -22.09 22.78
CA MET A 52 14.99 -21.18 22.91
C MET A 52 15.21 -20.76 24.37
N CYS A 53 14.15 -20.42 25.11
CA CYS A 53 14.24 -20.11 26.53
C CYS A 53 14.70 -21.31 27.37
N GLU A 54 14.22 -22.52 27.09
CA GLU A 54 14.68 -23.74 27.79
C GLU A 54 16.18 -23.98 27.61
N TYR A 55 16.69 -23.87 26.37
CA TYR A 55 18.12 -24.01 26.10
C TYR A 55 18.95 -22.94 26.81
N MET A 56 18.43 -21.71 26.92
CA MET A 56 19.05 -20.64 27.71
C MET A 56 19.14 -20.99 29.19
N LEU A 57 18.05 -21.50 29.78
CA LEU A 57 18.01 -21.91 31.19
C LEU A 57 18.98 -23.06 31.49
N ARG A 58 19.19 -23.96 30.53
CA ARG A 58 20.17 -25.06 30.63
C ARG A 58 21.62 -24.61 30.42
N GLY A 59 21.87 -23.32 30.19
CA GLY A 59 23.22 -22.77 30.02
C GLY A 59 23.88 -23.06 28.67
N VAL A 60 23.13 -23.54 27.68
CA VAL A 60 23.67 -23.83 26.34
C VAL A 60 24.06 -22.52 25.65
N LYS A 61 25.31 -22.39 25.20
CA LYS A 61 25.76 -21.26 24.39
C LYS A 61 25.44 -21.53 22.92
N ASP A 62 24.37 -20.92 22.44
CA ASP A 62 23.97 -21.01 21.03
C ASP A 62 24.37 -19.72 20.28
N PRO A 63 25.33 -19.78 19.34
CA PRO A 63 25.74 -18.62 18.56
C PRO A 63 24.63 -18.13 17.59
N ALA A 64 23.65 -18.96 17.25
CA ALA A 64 22.55 -18.60 16.35
C ALA A 64 21.35 -17.93 17.07
N ARG A 65 21.39 -17.83 18.41
CA ARG A 65 20.26 -17.36 19.23
C ARG A 65 19.73 -15.98 18.82
N GLU A 66 20.59 -14.99 18.63
CA GLU A 66 20.15 -13.64 18.26
C GLU A 66 19.46 -13.64 16.89
N LYS A 67 19.98 -14.44 15.95
CA LYS A 67 19.38 -14.60 14.63
C LYS A 67 18.00 -15.26 14.72
N LEU A 68 17.87 -16.29 15.56
CA LEU A 68 16.57 -16.92 15.83
C LEU A 68 15.58 -15.93 16.45
N TYR A 69 16.01 -15.17 17.46
CA TYR A 69 15.17 -14.16 18.12
C TYR A 69 14.65 -13.11 17.14
N VAL A 70 15.52 -12.58 16.27
CA VAL A 70 15.13 -11.64 15.20
C VAL A 70 14.12 -12.29 14.25
N SER A 71 14.36 -13.53 13.83
CA SER A 71 13.44 -14.24 12.94
C SER A 71 12.06 -14.45 13.59
N LEU A 72 12.00 -14.81 14.87
CA LEU A 72 10.74 -14.95 15.60
C LEU A 72 9.98 -13.63 15.72
N MET A 73 10.70 -12.52 15.91
CA MET A 73 10.11 -11.17 15.91
C MET A 73 9.49 -10.81 14.57
N GLU A 74 10.20 -11.05 13.46
CA GLU A 74 9.71 -10.80 12.11
C GLU A 74 8.48 -11.67 11.78
N ARG A 75 8.53 -12.96 12.13
CA ARG A 75 7.41 -13.89 11.96
C ARG A 75 6.20 -13.46 12.79
N LEU A 76 6.39 -13.09 14.06
CA LEU A 76 5.27 -12.65 14.91
C LEU A 76 4.71 -11.30 14.48
N TYR A 77 5.53 -10.41 13.95
CA TYR A 77 5.03 -9.18 13.31
C TYR A 77 4.11 -9.53 12.15
N ARG A 78 4.51 -10.45 11.26
CA ARG A 78 3.69 -10.86 10.12
C ARG A 78 2.34 -11.41 10.56
N VAL A 79 2.33 -12.30 11.56
CA VAL A 79 1.11 -12.85 12.18
C VAL A 79 0.22 -11.72 12.73
N SER A 80 0.81 -10.81 13.49
CA SER A 80 0.08 -9.68 14.12
C SER A 80 -0.50 -8.72 13.08
N ALA A 81 0.25 -8.42 12.02
CA ALA A 81 -0.15 -7.57 10.92
C ALA A 81 -1.31 -8.19 10.11
N ASN A 82 -1.22 -9.47 9.78
CA ASN A 82 -2.29 -10.20 9.10
C ASN A 82 -3.55 -10.32 9.97
N LEU A 83 -3.38 -10.51 11.29
CA LEU A 83 -4.48 -10.51 12.24
C LEU A 83 -5.16 -9.13 12.33
N LEU A 84 -4.37 -8.04 12.36
CA LEU A 84 -4.91 -6.67 12.33
C LEU A 84 -5.70 -6.42 11.05
N LEU A 85 -5.18 -6.84 9.90
CA LEU A 85 -5.86 -6.75 8.62
C LEU A 85 -7.20 -7.50 8.65
N SER A 86 -7.18 -8.77 9.08
CA SER A 86 -8.39 -9.58 9.20
C SER A 86 -9.43 -8.95 10.12
N TRP A 87 -8.98 -8.33 11.22
CA TRP A 87 -9.85 -7.58 12.11
C TRP A 87 -10.42 -6.33 11.43
N ARG A 88 -9.62 -5.54 10.69
CA ARG A 88 -10.10 -4.36 9.95
C ARG A 88 -11.13 -4.72 8.89
N CYS A 89 -10.91 -5.78 8.11
CA CYS A 89 -11.85 -6.27 7.09
C CYS A 89 -13.19 -6.75 7.68
N LYS A 90 -13.31 -6.87 9.01
CA LYS A 90 -14.56 -7.22 9.70
C LYS A 90 -15.20 -6.05 10.47
N ASN A 91 -14.45 -4.97 10.71
CA ASN A 91 -14.85 -3.93 11.67
C ASN A 91 -14.74 -2.50 11.15
N LYS A 92 -14.00 -2.23 10.06
CA LYS A 92 -13.84 -0.89 9.49
C LYS A 92 -14.54 -0.80 8.14
N PRO A 93 -15.54 0.10 7.95
CA PRO A 93 -16.35 0.16 6.74
C PRO A 93 -15.55 0.11 5.42
N THR A 94 -14.54 0.97 5.27
CA THR A 94 -13.70 1.00 4.06
C THR A 94 -12.99 -0.33 3.77
N PHE A 95 -12.56 -1.07 4.81
CA PHE A 95 -11.91 -2.37 4.64
C PHE A 95 -12.92 -3.49 4.39
N ILE A 96 -14.13 -3.39 4.96
CA ILE A 96 -15.23 -4.32 4.69
C ILE A 96 -15.63 -4.20 3.22
N ASP A 97 -15.83 -2.98 2.73
CA ASP A 97 -16.21 -2.72 1.34
C ASP A 97 -15.12 -3.21 0.38
N ALA A 98 -13.85 -2.86 0.63
CA ALA A 98 -12.74 -3.33 -0.20
C ALA A 98 -12.62 -4.87 -0.19
N PHE A 99 -12.78 -5.50 0.97
CA PHE A 99 -12.76 -6.97 1.08
C PHE A 99 -13.89 -7.59 0.25
N SER A 100 -15.12 -7.06 0.38
CA SER A 100 -16.28 -7.53 -0.38
C SER A 100 -16.11 -7.33 -1.89
N THR A 101 -15.60 -6.18 -2.33
CA THR A 101 -15.38 -5.89 -3.76
C THR A 101 -14.31 -6.80 -4.36
N SER A 102 -13.27 -7.11 -3.60
CA SER A 102 -12.19 -8.00 -4.03
C SER A 102 -12.55 -9.49 -3.99
N ASP A 103 -13.72 -9.83 -3.45
CA ASP A 103 -14.07 -11.22 -3.17
C ASP A 103 -14.03 -12.08 -4.43
N HIS A 104 -13.50 -13.29 -4.30
CA HIS A 104 -13.29 -14.25 -5.39
C HIS A 104 -12.51 -13.72 -6.61
N LEU A 105 -11.75 -12.63 -6.50
CA LEU A 105 -10.87 -12.19 -7.58
C LEU A 105 -9.69 -13.17 -7.73
N ASN A 106 -9.43 -13.62 -8.95
CA ASN A 106 -8.23 -14.40 -9.23
C ASN A 106 -7.00 -13.48 -9.20
N LEU A 107 -6.17 -13.65 -8.17
CA LEU A 107 -4.93 -12.89 -7.96
C LEU A 107 -3.68 -13.64 -8.40
N SER A 108 -3.81 -14.75 -9.13
CA SER A 108 -2.64 -15.43 -9.67
C SER A 108 -1.85 -14.46 -10.56
N HIS A 109 -0.54 -14.42 -10.35
CA HIS A 109 0.37 -13.48 -11.02
C HIS A 109 0.20 -13.50 -12.54
N ASN A 110 0.11 -14.70 -13.14
CA ASN A 110 -0.10 -14.84 -14.58
C ASN A 110 -1.45 -14.29 -15.04
N PHE A 111 -2.53 -14.53 -14.30
CA PHE A 111 -3.85 -14.01 -14.67
C PHE A 111 -3.89 -12.49 -14.65
N VAL A 112 -3.38 -11.87 -13.58
CA VAL A 112 -3.34 -10.41 -13.45
C VAL A 112 -2.56 -9.79 -14.60
N ARG A 113 -1.38 -10.33 -14.93
CA ARG A 113 -0.57 -9.87 -16.06
C ARG A 113 -1.33 -9.99 -17.37
N THR A 114 -1.87 -11.17 -17.67
CA THR A 114 -2.59 -11.42 -18.93
C THR A 114 -3.75 -10.46 -19.10
N VAL A 115 -4.58 -10.24 -18.07
CA VAL A 115 -5.74 -9.33 -18.19
C VAL A 115 -5.31 -7.90 -18.54
N LEU A 116 -4.27 -7.38 -17.88
CA LEU A 116 -3.77 -6.02 -18.12
C LEU A 116 -3.09 -5.87 -19.49
N GLU A 117 -2.28 -6.85 -19.90
CA GLU A 117 -1.60 -6.84 -21.21
C GLU A 117 -2.59 -7.06 -22.38
N SER A 118 -3.60 -7.91 -22.18
CA SER A 118 -4.69 -8.10 -23.15
C SER A 118 -5.52 -6.84 -23.32
N PHE A 119 -5.76 -6.04 -22.27
CA PHE A 119 -6.47 -4.78 -22.42
C PHE A 119 -5.76 -3.82 -23.38
N VAL A 120 -4.45 -3.63 -23.23
CA VAL A 120 -3.64 -2.77 -24.14
C VAL A 120 -3.73 -3.28 -25.58
N SER A 121 -3.65 -4.61 -25.76
CA SER A 121 -3.73 -5.25 -27.06
C SER A 121 -5.13 -5.09 -27.69
N ASP A 122 -6.19 -5.30 -26.92
CA ASP A 122 -7.58 -5.17 -27.35
C ASP A 122 -7.90 -3.72 -27.74
N VAL A 123 -7.42 -2.74 -26.98
CA VAL A 123 -7.57 -1.31 -27.30
C VAL A 123 -6.90 -0.97 -28.63
N ALA A 124 -5.70 -1.49 -28.89
CA ALA A 124 -5.03 -1.30 -30.18
C ALA A 124 -5.84 -1.90 -31.34
N MET A 125 -6.46 -3.06 -31.13
CA MET A 125 -7.30 -3.73 -32.14
C MET A 125 -8.62 -3.01 -32.44
N LEU A 126 -9.14 -2.17 -31.52
CA LEU A 126 -10.33 -1.36 -31.78
C LEU A 126 -10.14 -0.40 -32.97
N SER A 127 -8.89 -0.01 -33.28
CA SER A 127 -8.59 0.81 -34.45
C SER A 127 -8.98 0.15 -35.78
N LEU A 128 -9.09 -1.18 -35.80
CA LEU A 128 -9.43 -1.98 -36.99
C LEU A 128 -10.95 -2.22 -37.14
N ALA A 129 -11.76 -1.89 -36.13
CA ALA A 129 -13.21 -2.07 -36.17
C ALA A 129 -13.94 -0.88 -36.82
N SER A 130 -15.08 -1.12 -37.48
CA SER A 130 -15.84 -0.10 -38.20
C SER A 130 -17.09 0.38 -37.44
N GLY A 131 -17.36 1.70 -37.54
CA GLY A 131 -18.64 2.33 -37.22
C GLY A 131 -19.25 1.97 -35.85
N ASN A 132 -20.54 1.60 -35.85
CA ASN A 132 -21.32 1.36 -34.63
C ASN A 132 -20.85 0.14 -33.82
N GLU A 133 -20.27 -0.88 -34.46
CA GLU A 133 -19.72 -2.03 -33.73
C GLU A 133 -18.49 -1.67 -32.90
N ARG A 134 -17.69 -0.71 -33.36
CA ARG A 134 -16.51 -0.22 -32.63
C ARG A 134 -16.92 0.42 -31.30
N ASN A 135 -17.89 1.33 -31.31
CA ASN A 135 -18.33 2.05 -30.11
C ASN A 135 -18.89 1.10 -29.03
N ALA A 136 -19.66 0.10 -29.45
CA ALA A 136 -20.21 -0.89 -28.53
C ALA A 136 -19.11 -1.79 -27.93
N LYS A 137 -18.18 -2.27 -28.76
CA LYS A 137 -17.02 -3.09 -28.31
C LYS A 137 -16.09 -2.30 -27.39
N GLU A 138 -15.85 -1.03 -27.70
CA GLU A 138 -15.05 -0.12 -26.89
C GLU A 138 -15.67 0.08 -25.50
N THR A 139 -16.96 0.41 -25.45
CA THR A 139 -17.67 0.61 -24.18
C THR A 139 -17.61 -0.63 -23.29
N GLU A 140 -17.85 -1.81 -23.86
CA GLU A 140 -17.79 -3.07 -23.11
C GLU A 140 -16.37 -3.41 -22.65
N LEU A 141 -15.35 -3.18 -23.49
CA LEU A 141 -13.96 -3.41 -23.15
C LEU A 141 -13.53 -2.55 -21.95
N TYR A 142 -13.78 -1.24 -22.01
CA TYR A 142 -13.45 -0.32 -20.92
C TYR A 142 -14.24 -0.62 -19.65
N LYS A 143 -15.53 -0.98 -19.76
CA LYS A 143 -16.34 -1.38 -18.60
C LYS A 143 -15.76 -2.61 -17.91
N ARG A 144 -15.42 -3.66 -18.67
CA ARG A 144 -14.81 -4.88 -18.15
C ARG A 144 -13.45 -4.58 -17.50
N HIS A 145 -12.62 -3.76 -18.15
CA HIS A 145 -11.32 -3.34 -17.61
C HIS A 145 -11.49 -2.56 -16.31
N GLN A 146 -12.37 -1.57 -16.29
CA GLN A 146 -12.66 -0.75 -15.11
C GLN A 146 -13.10 -1.62 -13.92
N THR A 147 -14.02 -2.57 -14.14
CA THR A 147 -14.44 -3.51 -13.10
C THR A 147 -13.27 -4.36 -12.61
N PHE A 148 -12.38 -4.79 -13.49
CA PHE A 148 -11.21 -5.57 -13.08
C PHE A 148 -10.23 -4.75 -12.24
N VAL A 149 -9.85 -3.55 -12.70
CA VAL A 149 -8.86 -2.71 -11.99
C VAL A 149 -9.39 -2.20 -10.65
N GLU A 150 -10.69 -1.92 -10.54
CA GLU A 150 -11.34 -1.58 -9.27
C GLU A 150 -11.22 -2.73 -8.26
N ARG A 151 -11.56 -3.95 -8.68
CA ARG A 151 -11.44 -5.14 -7.82
C ARG A 151 -9.99 -5.42 -7.47
N LEU A 152 -9.06 -5.25 -8.40
CA LEU A 152 -7.63 -5.41 -8.17
C LEU A 152 -7.10 -4.39 -7.15
N PHE A 153 -7.51 -3.13 -7.26
CA PHE A 153 -7.17 -2.10 -6.28
C PHE A 153 -7.64 -2.50 -4.88
N CYS A 154 -8.91 -2.90 -4.75
CA CYS A 154 -9.46 -3.34 -3.48
C CYS A 154 -8.70 -4.54 -2.92
N ALA A 155 -8.39 -5.53 -3.76
CA ALA A 155 -7.65 -6.72 -3.36
C ALA A 155 -6.23 -6.41 -2.86
N LEU A 156 -5.54 -5.48 -3.51
CA LEU A 156 -4.23 -5.00 -3.11
C LEU A 156 -4.28 -4.20 -1.81
N LEU A 157 -5.27 -3.34 -1.65
CA LEU A 157 -5.49 -2.56 -0.43
C LEU A 157 -5.61 -3.48 0.78
N VAL A 158 -6.40 -4.57 0.66
CA VAL A 158 -6.65 -5.54 1.74
C VAL A 158 -5.79 -6.80 1.64
N SER A 159 -4.64 -6.75 0.95
CA SER A 159 -3.77 -7.91 0.85
C SER A 159 -2.98 -8.14 2.15
N SER A 160 -2.80 -9.42 2.51
CA SER A 160 -1.89 -9.83 3.57
C SER A 160 -0.44 -9.42 3.29
N GLN A 161 0.43 -9.66 4.27
CA GLN A 161 1.86 -9.42 4.16
C GLN A 161 2.48 -10.24 3.02
N TRP A 162 3.15 -9.55 2.10
CA TRP A 162 3.65 -10.08 0.85
C TRP A 162 4.83 -11.04 1.01
N SER A 163 4.88 -11.99 0.09
CA SER A 163 6.04 -12.83 -0.14
C SER A 163 7.05 -12.14 -1.07
N GLU A 164 8.23 -12.74 -1.20
CA GLU A 164 9.22 -12.30 -2.19
C GLU A 164 8.73 -12.49 -3.63
N SER A 165 7.94 -13.55 -3.89
CA SER A 165 7.34 -13.76 -5.21
C SER A 165 6.34 -12.65 -5.56
N ASP A 166 5.55 -12.18 -4.59
CA ASP A 166 4.60 -11.08 -4.82
C ASP A 166 5.35 -9.80 -5.18
N ALA A 167 6.38 -9.45 -4.41
CA ALA A 167 7.20 -8.26 -4.68
C ALA A 167 7.86 -8.35 -6.06
N THR A 168 8.46 -9.49 -6.39
CA THR A 168 9.13 -9.73 -7.69
C THR A 168 8.15 -9.58 -8.85
N PHE A 169 6.96 -10.15 -8.71
CA PHE A 169 5.92 -10.06 -9.72
C PHE A 169 5.48 -8.62 -9.97
N TYR A 170 5.10 -7.89 -8.91
CA TYR A 170 4.60 -6.52 -9.06
C TYR A 170 5.69 -5.54 -9.51
N ILE A 171 6.94 -5.73 -9.08
CA ILE A 171 8.07 -4.96 -9.63
C ILE A 171 8.14 -5.18 -11.15
N SER A 172 8.21 -6.43 -11.59
CA SER A 172 8.29 -6.76 -13.02
C SER A 172 7.11 -6.21 -13.83
N LEU A 173 5.89 -6.29 -13.29
CA LEU A 173 4.68 -5.80 -13.95
C LEU A 173 4.69 -4.27 -14.07
N LEU A 174 5.03 -3.56 -12.99
CA LEU A 174 4.96 -2.11 -12.90
C LEU A 174 6.12 -1.38 -13.56
N THR A 175 7.22 -2.07 -13.83
CA THR A 175 8.33 -1.55 -14.63
C THR A 175 8.24 -1.98 -16.10
N SER A 176 7.27 -2.80 -16.47
CA SER A 176 7.08 -3.26 -17.85
C SER A 176 6.39 -2.19 -18.70
N PRO A 177 6.77 -1.99 -19.98
CA PRO A 177 6.01 -1.15 -20.90
C PRO A 177 4.76 -1.85 -21.48
N THR A 178 4.44 -3.07 -21.03
CA THR A 178 3.37 -3.92 -21.63
C THR A 178 1.96 -3.65 -21.10
N ILE A 179 1.83 -2.86 -20.03
CA ILE A 179 0.54 -2.47 -19.44
C ILE A 179 0.38 -0.95 -19.45
N ASP A 180 -0.86 -0.47 -19.36
CA ASP A 180 -1.14 0.97 -19.40
C ASP A 180 -0.56 1.70 -18.17
N ALA A 181 -0.05 2.91 -18.37
CA ALA A 181 0.52 3.71 -17.28
C ALA A 181 -0.53 4.08 -16.22
N SER A 182 -1.81 4.19 -16.60
CA SER A 182 -2.91 4.46 -15.67
C SER A 182 -3.11 3.27 -14.72
N ASP A 183 -3.05 2.05 -15.24
CA ASP A 183 -3.14 0.83 -14.44
C ASP A 183 -1.95 0.72 -13.48
N GLN A 184 -0.74 1.02 -13.97
CA GLN A 184 0.47 1.06 -13.14
C GLN A 184 0.32 2.04 -11.98
N MET A 185 -0.13 3.27 -12.23
CA MET A 185 -0.34 4.27 -11.19
C MET A 185 -1.42 3.85 -10.18
N LEU A 186 -2.49 3.21 -10.64
CA LEU A 186 -3.57 2.72 -9.80
C LEU A 186 -3.09 1.59 -8.86
N ILE A 187 -2.33 0.63 -9.39
CA ILE A 187 -1.71 -0.44 -8.60
C ILE A 187 -0.71 0.13 -7.59
N VAL A 188 0.17 1.06 -8.00
CA VAL A 188 1.11 1.74 -7.09
C VAL A 188 0.38 2.46 -5.96
N SER A 189 -0.77 3.08 -6.25
CA SER A 189 -1.59 3.76 -5.25
C SER A 189 -2.21 2.76 -4.27
N ALA A 190 -2.70 1.61 -4.74
CA ALA A 190 -3.20 0.55 -3.88
C ALA A 190 -2.12 -0.01 -2.94
N ILE A 191 -0.91 -0.27 -3.48
CA ILE A 191 0.25 -0.74 -2.71
C ILE A 191 0.64 0.30 -1.65
N THR A 192 0.66 1.58 -2.03
CA THR A 192 0.93 2.70 -1.11
C THR A 192 -0.06 2.69 0.06
N LEU A 193 -1.36 2.72 -0.22
CA LEU A 193 -2.39 2.76 0.83
C LEU A 193 -2.37 1.51 1.71
N SER A 194 -2.10 0.34 1.13
CA SER A 194 -1.94 -0.91 1.89
C SER A 194 -0.75 -0.83 2.85
N THR A 195 0.40 -0.35 2.38
CA THR A 195 1.63 -0.22 3.19
C THR A 195 1.50 0.86 4.27
N MET A 196 0.85 1.98 3.97
CA MET A 196 0.54 3.02 4.96
C MET A 196 -0.42 2.51 6.04
N SER A 197 -1.36 1.65 5.65
CA SER A 197 -2.36 1.10 6.57
C SER A 197 -1.73 0.11 7.55
N ILE A 198 -0.94 -0.84 7.05
CA ILE A 198 -0.21 -1.83 7.83
C ILE A 198 1.13 -2.05 7.13
N TYR A 199 2.22 -1.62 7.76
CA TYR A 199 3.53 -1.61 7.13
C TYR A 199 3.97 -3.01 6.71
N ASP A 200 4.53 -3.09 5.50
CA ASP A 200 5.04 -4.30 4.86
C ASP A 200 6.32 -3.92 4.10
N VAL A 201 7.44 -4.52 4.51
CA VAL A 201 8.76 -4.21 3.93
C VAL A 201 8.87 -4.63 2.46
N LYS A 202 8.13 -5.66 2.02
CA LYS A 202 8.13 -6.14 0.63
C LYS A 202 7.33 -5.21 -0.27
N LYS A 203 6.18 -4.72 0.20
CA LYS A 203 5.43 -3.67 -0.52
C LYS A 203 6.22 -2.36 -0.61
N PHE A 204 6.86 -1.96 0.49
CA PHE A 204 7.76 -0.79 0.49
C PHE A 204 8.92 -0.96 -0.49
N TYR A 205 9.56 -2.14 -0.50
CA TYR A 205 10.60 -2.49 -1.47
C TYR A 205 10.09 -2.37 -2.92
N THR A 206 8.90 -2.88 -3.21
CA THR A 206 8.28 -2.72 -4.54
C THR A 206 8.13 -1.25 -4.93
N LEU A 207 7.66 -0.38 -4.03
CA LEU A 207 7.54 1.05 -4.32
C LEU A 207 8.91 1.68 -4.66
N VAL A 208 9.95 1.33 -3.90
CA VAL A 208 11.32 1.80 -4.15
C VAL A 208 11.83 1.36 -5.52
N GLU A 209 11.67 0.08 -5.88
CA GLU A 209 12.14 -0.43 -7.17
C GLU A 209 11.34 0.15 -8.35
N VAL A 210 10.03 0.35 -8.20
CA VAL A 210 9.20 1.01 -9.22
C VAL A 210 9.62 2.47 -9.42
N TYR A 211 9.95 3.20 -8.35
CA TYR A 211 10.48 4.57 -8.49
C TYR A 211 11.81 4.61 -9.27
N ARG A 212 12.68 3.63 -9.00
CA ARG A 212 14.01 3.53 -9.63
C ARG A 212 13.96 3.08 -11.08
N HIS A 213 12.99 2.23 -11.44
CA HIS A 213 13.04 1.46 -12.68
C HIS A 213 11.82 1.61 -13.60
N ALA A 214 10.73 2.24 -13.17
CA ALA A 214 9.58 2.43 -14.06
C ALA A 214 9.93 3.35 -15.23
N HIS A 215 9.43 3.00 -16.43
CA HIS A 215 9.66 3.78 -17.64
C HIS A 215 8.84 5.08 -17.64
N ASP A 216 7.58 5.01 -17.20
CA ASP A 216 6.70 6.17 -17.18
C ASP A 216 7.02 7.11 -16.00
N THR A 217 7.11 8.41 -16.30
CA THR A 217 7.49 9.42 -15.30
C THR A 217 6.41 9.62 -14.24
N LYS A 218 5.13 9.53 -14.60
CA LYS A 218 4.02 9.66 -13.64
C LYS A 218 3.99 8.47 -12.68
N VAL A 219 4.26 7.26 -13.19
CA VAL A 219 4.39 6.05 -12.36
C VAL A 219 5.56 6.19 -11.39
N ARG A 220 6.73 6.64 -11.85
CA ARG A 220 7.87 6.92 -10.97
C ARG A 220 7.50 7.93 -9.88
N GLN A 221 6.89 9.06 -10.24
CA GLN A 221 6.49 10.09 -9.28
C GLN A 221 5.44 9.59 -8.29
N ARG A 222 4.45 8.82 -8.74
CA ARG A 222 3.45 8.20 -7.87
C ARG A 222 4.08 7.25 -6.87
N SER A 223 5.07 6.48 -7.31
CA SER A 223 5.82 5.56 -6.46
C SER A 223 6.72 6.28 -5.46
N LEU A 224 7.32 7.42 -5.84
CA LEU A 224 8.07 8.26 -4.90
C LEU A 224 7.18 8.80 -3.78
N VAL A 225 5.96 9.24 -4.11
CA VAL A 225 4.97 9.63 -3.09
C VAL A 225 4.68 8.46 -2.16
N GLY A 226 4.48 7.27 -2.72
CA GLY A 226 4.30 6.05 -1.93
C GLY A 226 5.45 5.72 -1.00
N CYS A 227 6.70 5.88 -1.47
CA CYS A 227 7.89 5.68 -0.67
C CYS A 227 7.93 6.63 0.54
N VAL A 228 7.65 7.92 0.33
CA VAL A 228 7.68 8.91 1.42
C VAL A 228 6.56 8.67 2.42
N LEU A 229 5.33 8.42 1.96
CA LEU A 229 4.18 8.24 2.84
C LEU A 229 4.19 6.91 3.60
N SER A 230 4.88 5.89 3.09
CA SER A 230 4.94 4.56 3.71
C SER A 230 6.08 4.40 4.72
N LEU A 231 6.89 5.43 4.96
CA LEU A 231 7.96 5.35 5.96
C LEU A 231 7.40 5.03 7.35
N THR A 232 8.09 4.17 8.09
CA THR A 232 7.72 3.79 9.45
C THR A 232 8.83 4.11 10.45
N ASP A 233 8.43 4.46 11.67
CA ASP A 233 9.32 4.63 12.83
C ASP A 233 9.53 3.33 13.62
N ASN A 234 8.94 2.22 13.16
CA ASN A 234 9.09 0.92 13.79
C ASN A 234 10.55 0.44 13.72
N GLN A 235 11.18 0.29 14.90
CA GLN A 235 12.60 -0.06 14.99
C GLN A 235 12.93 -1.43 14.39
N LEU A 236 11.95 -2.33 14.27
CA LEU A 236 12.13 -3.65 13.65
C LEU A 236 12.60 -3.53 12.20
N PHE A 237 12.16 -2.50 11.47
CA PHE A 237 12.44 -2.32 10.04
C PHE A 237 13.46 -1.23 9.75
N LYS A 238 14.03 -0.59 10.77
CA LYS A 238 14.88 0.58 10.61
C LYS A 238 16.11 0.31 9.73
N LYS A 239 16.71 -0.88 9.85
CA LYS A 239 17.91 -1.25 9.10
C LYS A 239 17.58 -1.50 7.62
N GLU A 240 16.53 -2.27 7.37
CA GLU A 240 16.02 -2.62 6.04
C GLU A 240 15.53 -1.35 5.33
N GLN A 241 14.68 -0.57 5.99
CA GLN A 241 14.18 0.71 5.47
C GLN A 241 15.32 1.67 5.16
N ARG A 242 16.32 1.82 6.06
CA ARG A 242 17.50 2.66 5.78
C ARG A 242 18.25 2.19 4.54
N THR A 243 18.43 0.89 4.38
CA THR A 243 19.11 0.31 3.22
C THR A 243 18.37 0.65 1.93
N LEU A 244 17.04 0.49 1.93
CA LEU A 244 16.19 0.81 0.79
C LEU A 244 16.14 2.31 0.49
N VAL A 245 16.01 3.17 1.51
CA VAL A 245 16.03 4.63 1.33
C VAL A 245 17.37 5.10 0.76
N ASN A 246 18.47 4.55 1.24
CA ASN A 246 19.80 4.86 0.74
C ASN A 246 20.03 4.38 -0.70
N SER A 247 19.30 3.36 -1.17
CA SER A 247 19.44 2.87 -2.55
C SER A 247 18.76 3.77 -3.59
N PHE A 248 17.77 4.58 -3.22
CA PHE A 248 17.04 5.44 -4.18
C PHE A 248 17.35 6.94 -4.09
N ILE A 249 17.89 7.47 -2.98
CA ILE A 249 18.30 8.89 -2.87
C ILE A 249 19.80 9.06 -3.21
N THR A 250 20.23 8.49 -4.32
CA THR A 250 21.66 8.41 -4.68
C THR A 250 22.13 9.56 -5.58
N THR A 251 21.22 10.15 -6.37
CA THR A 251 21.56 11.20 -7.35
C THR A 251 21.13 12.59 -6.88
N LYS A 252 21.68 13.65 -7.51
CA LYS A 252 21.25 15.04 -7.25
C LYS A 252 19.79 15.24 -7.68
N GLU A 253 19.40 14.57 -8.75
CA GLU A 253 18.06 14.59 -9.33
C GLU A 253 17.06 13.98 -8.35
N ALA A 254 17.35 12.78 -7.79
CA ALA A 254 16.49 12.13 -6.81
C ALA A 254 16.32 12.97 -5.54
N LYS A 255 17.41 13.60 -5.05
CA LYS A 255 17.34 14.55 -3.92
C LYS A 255 16.45 15.75 -4.23
N ARG A 256 16.53 16.29 -5.44
CA ARG A 256 15.69 17.41 -5.89
C ARG A 256 14.22 17.00 -6.02
N GLU A 257 13.94 15.83 -6.58
CA GLU A 257 12.58 15.28 -6.66
C GLU A 257 11.98 15.11 -5.26
N LEU A 258 12.73 14.56 -4.30
CA LEU A 258 12.29 14.43 -2.91
C LEU A 258 12.03 15.80 -2.25
N LEU A 259 12.92 16.77 -2.42
CA LEU A 259 12.73 18.12 -1.90
C LEU A 259 11.48 18.78 -2.50
N ASN A 260 11.25 18.61 -3.80
CA ASN A 260 10.07 19.16 -4.47
C ASN A 260 8.79 18.49 -3.97
N LEU A 261 8.80 17.18 -3.76
CA LEU A 261 7.69 16.46 -3.16
C LEU A 261 7.40 16.99 -1.75
N GLN A 262 8.41 17.15 -0.91
CA GLN A 262 8.24 17.72 0.45
C GLN A 262 7.60 19.11 0.39
N LYS A 263 8.09 20.00 -0.48
CA LYS A 263 7.49 21.33 -0.68
C LYS A 263 6.03 21.24 -1.11
N GLN A 264 5.70 20.37 -2.05
CA GLN A 264 4.32 20.16 -2.51
C GLN A 264 3.44 19.68 -1.36
N MET A 265 3.90 18.72 -0.56
CA MET A 265 3.15 18.25 0.61
C MET A 265 2.88 19.36 1.61
N PHE A 266 3.89 20.19 1.95
CA PHE A 266 3.69 21.35 2.83
C PHE A 266 2.66 22.33 2.27
N ASN A 267 2.76 22.67 0.98
CA ASN A 267 1.79 23.56 0.34
C ASN A 267 0.37 22.98 0.34
N CYS A 268 0.21 21.66 0.17
CA CYS A 268 -1.09 21.01 0.24
C CYS A 268 -1.70 21.03 1.66
N MET A 269 -0.89 21.09 2.71
CA MET A 269 -1.40 21.20 4.09
C MET A 269 -2.02 22.57 4.38
N GLU A 270 -1.58 23.62 3.68
CA GLU A 270 -2.15 24.96 3.83
C GLU A 270 -3.26 25.26 2.80
N ALA A 271 -3.55 24.33 1.88
CA ALA A 271 -4.45 24.55 0.76
C ALA A 271 -5.88 24.93 1.17
N ASP A 272 -6.43 24.32 2.23
CA ASP A 272 -7.78 24.68 2.72
C ASP A 272 -7.80 26.11 3.26
N ARG A 273 -6.77 26.50 4.01
CA ARG A 273 -6.62 27.86 4.56
C ARG A 273 -6.38 28.90 3.45
N ASP A 274 -5.62 28.55 2.43
CA ASP A 274 -5.39 29.39 1.27
C ASP A 274 -6.65 29.54 0.42
N ASN A 275 -7.42 28.47 0.23
CA ASN A 275 -8.72 28.50 -0.45
C ASN A 275 -9.72 29.39 0.30
N ASP A 276 -9.81 29.27 1.63
CA ASP A 276 -10.64 30.13 2.46
C ASP A 276 -10.24 31.60 2.35
N LYS A 277 -8.93 31.89 2.34
CA LYS A 277 -8.40 33.25 2.18
C LYS A 277 -8.69 33.82 0.79
N ILE A 278 -8.57 33.01 -0.27
CA ILE A 278 -8.92 33.41 -1.63
C ILE A 278 -10.42 33.74 -1.71
N GLN A 279 -11.29 32.86 -1.21
CA GLN A 279 -12.74 33.04 -1.21
C GLN A 279 -13.16 34.27 -0.41
N ARG A 280 -12.59 34.48 0.78
CA ARG A 280 -13.01 35.55 1.70
C ARG A 280 -12.40 36.91 1.36
N ASP A 281 -11.11 36.95 1.03
CA ASP A 281 -10.34 38.21 1.01
C ASP A 281 -9.96 38.65 -0.42
N ILE A 282 -9.93 37.75 -1.41
CA ILE A 282 -9.45 38.04 -2.77
C ILE A 282 -10.60 38.07 -3.78
N MET A 283 -11.44 37.03 -3.83
CA MET A 283 -12.57 36.92 -4.76
C MET A 283 -13.53 38.13 -4.71
N PRO A 284 -13.92 38.65 -3.52
CA PRO A 284 -14.80 39.82 -3.47
C PRO A 284 -14.17 41.07 -4.06
N ASN A 285 -12.85 41.21 -3.96
CA ASN A 285 -12.11 42.35 -4.52
C ASN A 285 -11.92 42.20 -6.03
N ILE A 286 -11.73 40.98 -6.53
CA ILE A 286 -11.73 40.72 -7.98
C ILE A 286 -13.11 41.03 -8.55
N ILE A 287 -14.19 40.54 -7.95
CA ILE A 287 -15.58 40.80 -8.41
C ILE A 287 -15.92 42.30 -8.36
N LYS A 288 -15.49 43.02 -7.30
CA LYS A 288 -15.72 44.47 -7.19
C LYS A 288 -14.90 45.30 -8.18
N ASN A 289 -13.73 44.82 -8.60
CA ASN A 289 -12.82 45.51 -9.50
C ASN A 289 -12.85 44.97 -10.94
N SER A 290 -13.75 44.04 -11.26
CA SER A 290 -13.96 43.54 -12.62
C SER A 290 -15.26 44.08 -13.18
N ASP A 291 -15.28 44.43 -14.48
CA ASP A 291 -16.46 44.85 -15.23
C ASP A 291 -17.42 43.67 -15.54
N LEU A 292 -17.49 42.69 -14.63
CA LEU A 292 -18.29 41.48 -14.76
C LEU A 292 -19.60 41.65 -14.02
N HIS A 293 -20.69 41.79 -14.77
CA HIS A 293 -22.05 41.85 -14.23
C HIS A 293 -22.65 40.44 -14.21
N PHE A 294 -23.14 40.02 -13.04
CA PHE A 294 -23.82 38.73 -12.89
C PHE A 294 -25.34 38.97 -12.91
N ASP A 295 -26.04 38.47 -13.94
CA ASP A 295 -27.52 38.46 -14.01
C ASP A 295 -28.03 37.01 -13.97
N ARG A 296 -29.35 36.83 -13.81
CA ARG A 296 -30.07 35.56 -13.70
C ARG A 296 -29.81 34.59 -14.86
N PHE A 297 -29.22 35.08 -15.96
CA PHE A 297 -28.90 34.32 -17.18
C PHE A 297 -27.39 34.10 -17.43
N GLY A 298 -26.50 34.61 -16.57
CA GLY A 298 -25.05 34.38 -16.69
C GLY A 298 -24.17 35.60 -16.39
N ILE A 299 -22.88 35.47 -16.72
CA ILE A 299 -21.85 36.50 -16.55
C ILE A 299 -21.74 37.31 -17.85
N SER A 300 -21.89 38.63 -17.78
CA SER A 300 -21.64 39.55 -18.90
C SER A 300 -20.51 40.53 -18.59
N GLU A 301 -19.68 40.79 -19.60
CA GLU A 301 -18.60 41.78 -19.58
C GLU A 301 -19.11 43.08 -20.24
N LYS A 302 -18.68 44.26 -19.79
CA LYS A 302 -19.05 45.54 -20.42
C LYS A 302 -18.39 45.76 -21.79
#